data_AF-A0A2V0N4H2-F1
#
_entry.id   AF-A0A2V0N4H2-F1
#
_cell.length_a   1.000
_cell.length_b   1.000
_cell.length_c   1.000
_cell.angle_alpha   90.00
_cell.angle_beta   90.00
_cell.angle_gamma   90.00
#
_symmetry.space_group_name_H-M   'P 1'
#
loop_
_entity.id
_entity.type
_entity.pdbx_description
1 polymer ?
#
loop_
_entity_poly.entity_id
_entity_poly.type
_entity_poly.pdbx_seq_one_letter_code
_entity_poly.pdbx_strand_id
1 'polypeptide(L)'
;MVAARRPFLAAPPNWEDPVTVNALVQAQTGILTQAEYLRQHLPPATPRDVANPIAEYIAANVDLVAVDGQHQSAAVANAAADRSNEAAAKIRTACGIR
;
A
#
# COMPACT_ATOMS: atom_id res chain seq x y z
N MET A 1 10.77 -0.26 -14.39
CA MET A 1 10.85 -1.57 -13.70
C MET A 1 10.46 -1.36 -12.25
N VAL A 2 9.23 -1.70 -11.86
CA VAL A 2 8.86 -1.73 -10.44
C VAL A 2 9.55 -2.97 -9.87
N ALA A 3 10.50 -2.77 -8.96
CA ALA A 3 11.18 -3.88 -8.30
C ALA A 3 10.10 -4.78 -7.67
N ALA A 4 10.09 -6.05 -8.06
CA ALA A 4 9.26 -7.07 -7.45
C ALA A 4 9.31 -6.89 -5.93
N ARG A 5 8.14 -6.73 -5.29
CA ARG A 5 8.05 -6.51 -3.85
C ARG A 5 8.82 -7.64 -3.14
N ARG A 6 9.90 -7.24 -2.47
CA ARG A 6 10.97 -8.11 -1.97
C ARG A 6 10.60 -8.76 -0.62
N PRO A 7 11.28 -9.86 -0.23
CA PRO A 7 10.82 -11.03 0.56
C PRO A 7 10.33 -10.82 2.01
N PHE A 8 10.11 -9.59 2.47
CA PHE A 8 9.62 -9.36 3.84
C PHE A 8 8.24 -10.00 4.10
N LEU A 9 7.44 -10.22 3.04
CA LEU A 9 6.09 -10.78 3.09
C LEU A 9 6.00 -12.25 2.67
N ALA A 10 7.12 -12.96 2.49
CA ALA A 10 7.11 -14.34 2.02
C ALA A 10 6.68 -15.37 3.09
N ALA A 11 6.02 -14.93 4.17
CA ALA A 11 5.88 -15.61 5.46
C ALA A 11 7.22 -15.63 6.21
N PRO A 12 7.46 -14.69 7.15
CA PRO A 12 8.54 -14.85 8.11
C PRO A 12 8.46 -16.23 8.77
N PRO A 13 9.61 -16.88 9.04
CA PRO A 13 9.64 -18.22 9.62
C PRO A 13 8.96 -18.30 10.99
N ASN A 14 8.84 -17.15 11.67
CA ASN A 14 8.13 -17.02 12.93
C ASN A 14 7.39 -15.68 12.99
N TRP A 15 6.06 -15.71 13.05
CA TRP A 15 5.22 -14.52 13.22
C TRP A 15 5.22 -13.98 14.66
N GLU A 16 5.68 -14.76 15.63
CA GLU A 16 5.77 -14.36 17.04
C GLU A 16 7.15 -13.76 17.38
N ASP A 17 8.10 -13.77 16.44
CA ASP A 17 9.40 -13.13 16.64
C ASP A 17 9.21 -11.61 16.84
N PRO A 18 9.65 -11.03 17.98
CA PRO A 18 9.49 -9.61 18.25
C PRO A 18 10.10 -8.70 17.16
N VAL A 19 11.18 -9.14 16.50
CA VAL A 19 11.80 -8.36 15.42
C VAL A 19 10.87 -8.30 14.20
N THR A 20 10.33 -9.47 13.82
CA THR A 20 9.34 -9.59 12.75
C THR A 20 8.08 -8.77 13.04
N VAL A 21 7.50 -8.89 14.24
CA VAL A 21 6.32 -8.13 14.65
C VAL A 21 6.57 -6.64 14.60
N ASN A 22 7.69 -6.17 15.17
CA ASN A 22 8.01 -4.74 15.18
C ASN A 22 8.17 -4.19 13.76
N ALA A 23 8.91 -4.89 12.90
CA ALA A 23 9.11 -4.45 11.51
C ALA A 23 7.78 -4.42 10.72
N LEU A 24 6.87 -5.39 10.95
CA LEU A 24 5.52 -5.36 10.38
C LEU A 24 4.71 -4.15 10.86
N VAL A 25 4.68 -3.90 12.18
CA VAL A 25 3.96 -2.77 12.77
C VAL A 25 4.47 -1.43 12.24
N GLN A 26 5.79 -1.26 12.12
CA GLN A 26 6.37 -0.05 11.56
C GLN A 26 5.98 0.16 10.09
N ALA A 27 6.04 -0.91 9.27
CA ALA A 27 5.63 -0.85 7.88
C ALA A 27 4.14 -0.48 7.73
N GLN A 28 3.26 -1.13 8.50
CA GLN A 28 1.82 -0.88 8.48
C GLN A 28 1.49 0.54 8.94
N THR A 29 2.15 1.01 10.00
CA THR A 29 1.99 2.38 10.50
C THR A 29 2.39 3.39 9.43
N GLY A 30 3.54 3.21 8.77
CA GLY A 30 3.98 4.09 7.68
C GLY A 30 2.98 4.16 6.52
N ILE A 31 2.41 3.01 6.13
CA ILE A 31 1.39 2.92 5.08
C ILE A 31 0.11 3.68 5.50
N LEU A 32 -0.38 3.45 6.72
CA LEU A 32 -1.61 4.10 7.20
C LEU A 32 -1.42 5.61 7.40
N THR A 33 -0.25 6.04 7.88
CA THR A 33 0.09 7.47 7.99
C THR A 33 0.10 8.13 6.62
N GLN A 34 0.66 7.50 5.59
CA GLN A 34 0.62 8.02 4.22
C GLN A 34 -0.82 8.11 3.70
N ALA A 35 -1.63 7.06 3.90
CA ALA A 35 -3.01 7.04 3.46
C ALA A 35 -3.83 8.18 4.12
N GLU A 36 -3.65 8.38 5.42
CA GLU A 36 -4.33 9.44 6.16
C GLU A 36 -3.86 10.84 5.75
N TYR A 37 -2.56 11.01 5.51
CA TYR A 37 -2.02 12.25 4.98
C TYR A 37 -2.70 12.61 3.65
N LEU A 38 -2.82 11.66 2.72
CA LEU A 38 -3.49 11.88 1.44
C LEU A 38 -4.97 12.24 1.62
N ARG A 39 -5.70 11.59 2.54
CA ARG A 39 -7.11 11.95 2.82
C ARG A 39 -7.27 13.38 3.30
N GLN A 40 -6.36 13.85 4.15
CA GLN A 40 -6.43 15.19 4.74
C GLN A 40 -5.96 16.29 3.80
N HIS A 41 -5.07 15.97 2.86
CA HIS A 41 -4.38 16.95 2.03
C HIS A 41 -4.79 16.89 0.55
N LEU A 42 -5.83 16.13 0.18
CA LEU A 42 -6.39 16.17 -1.17
C LEU A 42 -7.34 17.37 -1.31
N PRO A 43 -7.00 18.43 -2.08
CA PRO A 43 -7.91 19.56 -2.22
C PRO A 43 -9.22 19.13 -2.91
N PRO A 44 -10.38 19.71 -2.54
CA PRO A 44 -11.65 19.43 -3.24
C PRO A 44 -11.63 19.78 -4.74
N ALA A 45 -10.74 20.69 -5.14
CA ALA A 45 -10.53 21.07 -6.54
C ALA A 45 -9.67 20.07 -7.33
N THR A 46 -9.20 18.98 -6.71
CA THR A 46 -8.40 17.96 -7.40
C THR A 46 -9.20 17.36 -8.56
N PRO A 47 -8.64 17.35 -9.78
CA PRO A 47 -9.27 16.69 -10.92
C PRO A 47 -9.62 15.24 -10.64
N ARG A 48 -10.78 14.76 -11.13
CA ARG A 48 -11.29 13.42 -10.80
C ARG A 48 -10.39 12.29 -11.30
N ASP A 49 -9.70 12.50 -12.42
CA ASP A 49 -8.69 11.61 -12.98
C ASP A 49 -7.45 11.45 -12.10
N VAL A 50 -7.22 12.37 -11.15
CA VAL A 50 -6.19 12.26 -10.11
C VAL A 50 -6.79 11.79 -8.77
N ALA A 51 -7.94 12.36 -8.37
CA ALA A 51 -8.58 12.07 -7.10
C ALA A 51 -9.05 10.60 -6.99
N ASN A 52 -9.61 10.04 -8.06
CA ASN A 52 -10.11 8.66 -8.04
C ASN A 52 -8.98 7.64 -7.89
N PRO A 53 -7.88 7.70 -8.67
CA PRO A 53 -6.71 6.85 -8.42
C PRO A 53 -6.09 7.02 -7.03
N ILE A 54 -6.14 8.20 -6.42
CA ILE A 54 -5.68 8.38 -5.03
C ILE A 54 -6.59 7.66 -4.04
N ALA A 55 -7.92 7.69 -4.25
CA ALA A 55 -8.85 6.91 -3.45
C ALA A 55 -8.63 5.40 -3.61
N GLU A 56 -8.42 4.93 -4.85
CA GLU A 56 -8.04 3.52 -5.14
C GLU A 56 -6.74 3.14 -4.44
N TYR A 57 -5.73 4.01 -4.50
CA TYR A 57 -4.44 3.80 -3.84
C TYR A 57 -4.58 3.69 -2.33
N ILE A 58 -5.35 4.58 -1.71
CA ILE A 58 -5.64 4.54 -0.26
C ILE A 58 -6.33 3.22 0.10
N ALA A 59 -7.37 2.83 -0.64
CA ALA A 59 -8.12 1.59 -0.38
C ALA A 59 -7.22 0.35 -0.51
N ALA A 60 -6.42 0.26 -1.58
CA ALA A 60 -5.51 -0.87 -1.79
C ALA A 60 -4.44 -0.98 -0.70
N ASN A 61 -3.94 0.14 -0.17
CA ASN A 61 -2.99 0.15 0.93
C ASN A 61 -3.61 -0.25 2.28
N VAL A 62 -4.87 0.14 2.55
CA VAL A 62 -5.60 -0.33 3.73
C VAL A 62 -5.86 -1.83 3.65
N ASP A 63 -6.27 -2.34 2.49
CA ASP A 63 -6.47 -3.77 2.27
C ASP A 63 -5.16 -4.55 2.48
N LEU A 64 -4.06 -4.04 1.94
CA LEU A 64 -2.72 -4.61 2.11
C LEU A 64 -2.32 -4.71 3.58
N VAL A 65 -2.52 -3.65 4.36
CA VAL A 65 -2.26 -3.66 5.82
C VAL A 65 -3.12 -4.71 6.52
N ALA A 66 -4.39 -4.83 6.13
CA ALA A 66 -5.30 -5.81 6.71
C ALA A 66 -4.88 -7.26 6.38
N VAL A 67 -4.55 -7.56 5.13
CA VAL A 67 -4.13 -8.92 4.72
C VAL A 67 -2.78 -9.30 5.34
N ASP A 68 -1.86 -8.35 5.45
CA ASP A 68 -0.57 -8.55 6.13
C ASP A 68 -0.80 -8.81 7.64
N GLY A 69 -1.66 -8.03 8.30
CA GLY A 69 -1.99 -8.22 9.73
C GLY A 69 -2.78 -9.49 10.04
N GLN A 70 -3.45 -10.07 9.04
CA GLN A 70 -4.11 -11.37 9.12
C GLN A 70 -3.20 -12.54 8.75
N HIS A 71 -1.93 -12.27 8.42
CA HIS A 71 -0.97 -13.27 7.95
C HIS A 71 -1.50 -14.08 6.76
N GLN A 72 -2.21 -13.43 5.84
CA GLN A 72 -2.70 -14.07 4.63
C GLN A 72 -1.53 -14.57 3.77
N SER A 73 -1.82 -15.49 2.85
CA SER A 73 -0.80 -16.01 1.94
C SER A 73 -0.13 -14.90 1.13
N ALA A 74 1.14 -15.11 0.76
CA ALA A 74 1.88 -14.17 -0.07
C ALA A 74 1.15 -13.82 -1.39
N ALA A 75 0.40 -14.76 -1.97
CA ALA A 75 -0.40 -14.51 -3.17
C ALA A 75 -1.47 -13.42 -2.94
N VAL A 76 -2.16 -13.46 -1.79
CA VAL A 76 -3.19 -12.48 -1.41
C VAL A 76 -2.55 -11.13 -1.10
N ALA A 77 -1.46 -11.11 -0.34
CA ALA A 77 -0.72 -9.88 -0.02
C ALA A 77 -0.16 -9.21 -1.30
N ASN A 78 0.40 -9.99 -2.22
CA ASN A 78 0.91 -9.48 -3.49
C ASN A 78 -0.21 -8.92 -4.37
N ALA A 79 -1.38 -9.56 -4.43
CA ALA A 79 -2.51 -9.03 -5.18
C ALA A 79 -2.99 -7.66 -4.64
N ALA A 80 -2.99 -7.47 -3.30
CA ALA A 80 -3.29 -6.17 -2.70
C ALA A 80 -2.21 -5.13 -3.03
N ALA A 81 -0.93 -5.51 -2.98
CA ALA A 81 0.19 -4.66 -3.36
C ALA A 81 0.14 -4.24 -4.84
N ASP A 82 -0.25 -5.15 -5.74
CA ASP A 82 -0.35 -4.87 -7.17
C ASP A 82 -1.45 -3.85 -7.47
N ARG A 83 -2.60 -3.92 -6.77
CA ARG A 83 -3.63 -2.88 -6.86
C ARG A 83 -3.12 -1.50 -6.43
N SER A 84 -2.31 -1.44 -5.37
CA SER A 84 -1.66 -0.19 -4.93
C SER A 84 -0.69 0.33 -6.00
N ASN A 85 0.13 -0.54 -6.59
CA ASN A 85 1.05 -0.17 -7.67
C ASN A 85 0.33 0.32 -8.93
N GLU A 86 -0.78 -0.32 -9.30
CA GLU A 86 -1.61 0.07 -10.44
C GLU A 86 -2.22 1.46 -10.22
N ALA A 87 -2.82 1.69 -9.05
CA ALA A 87 -3.36 2.99 -8.69
C ALA A 87 -2.27 4.08 -8.71
N ALA A 88 -1.07 3.79 -8.17
CA ALA A 88 0.07 4.69 -8.23
C ALA A 88 0.52 4.98 -9.68
N ALA A 89 0.43 4.02 -10.58
CA ALA A 89 0.73 4.23 -12.00
C ALA A 89 -0.31 5.14 -12.69
N LYS A 90 -1.59 4.99 -12.35
CA LYS A 90 -2.66 5.89 -12.82
C LYS A 90 -2.41 7.33 -12.34
N ILE A 91 -2.05 7.51 -11.07
CA ILE A 91 -1.69 8.82 -10.49
C ILE A 91 -0.52 9.45 -11.26
N ARG A 92 0.59 8.72 -11.45
CA ARG A 92 1.76 9.24 -12.19
C ARG A 92 1.37 9.66 -13.61
N THR A 93 0.58 8.85 -14.29
CA THR A 93 0.11 9.14 -15.65
C THR A 93 -0.75 10.40 -15.69
N ALA A 94 -1.73 10.53 -14.79
CA ALA A 94 -2.59 11.71 -14.71
C ALA A 94 -1.81 12.99 -14.36
N CYS A 95 -0.79 12.89 -13.51
CA CYS A 95 0.09 14.00 -13.14
C CYS A 95 1.20 14.29 -14.15
N GLY A 96 1.31 13.52 -15.25
CA GLY A 96 2.38 13.69 -16.25
C GLY A 96 3.79 13.34 -15.77
N ILE A 97 3.92 12.59 -14.68
CA ILE A 97 5.19 12.16 -14.08
C ILE A 97 5.66 10.89 -14.81
N ARG A 98 6.86 10.94 -15.42
CA ARG A 98 7.47 9.82 -16.16
C ARG A 98 8.67 9.25 -15.41
#